data_AF-A0A938IQS7-F1
#
_entry.id   AF-A0A938IQS7-F1
#
_cell.length_a   1.000
_cell.length_b   1.000
_cell.length_c   1.000
_cell.angle_alpha   90.00
_cell.angle_beta   90.00
_cell.angle_gamma   90.00
#
_symmetry.space_group_name_H-M   'P 1'
#
loop_
_entity.id
_entity.type
_entity.pdbx_description
1 polymer ?
#
loop_
_entity_poly.entity_id
_entity_poly.type
_entity_poly.pdbx_seq_one_letter_code
_entity_poly.pdbx_strand_id
1 'polypeptide(L)'
;MTIAERLLVLLLRAVGIASMLAVVPTFMPRMYMARIHERLGLGPFPEGPIVEYLARSTSMFYAAMGVVLLVLSGDVQRRSGAAALAGGLMAACGAVLLIIDVRAGMPWWWAAAEGPFVFLLGAAAFLLARQIRSPAAP
;
A
#
# COMPACT_ATOMS: atom_id res chain seq x y z
N MET A 1 -14.66 -9.92 -19.81
CA MET A 1 -14.40 -9.14 -18.59
C MET A 1 -15.21 -7.86 -18.59
N THR A 2 -15.95 -7.60 -17.51
CA THR A 2 -16.68 -6.34 -17.29
C THR A 2 -15.72 -5.16 -17.07
N ILE A 3 -16.22 -3.93 -17.12
CA ILE A 3 -15.40 -2.73 -16.82
C ILE A 3 -14.86 -2.81 -15.39
N ALA A 4 -15.70 -3.20 -14.41
CA ALA A 4 -15.29 -3.33 -13.01
C ALA A 4 -14.15 -4.34 -12.82
N GLU A 5 -14.19 -5.48 -13.53
CA GLU A 5 -13.11 -6.48 -13.52
C GLU A 5 -11.81 -5.90 -14.09
N ARG A 6 -11.88 -5.20 -15.23
CA ARG A 6 -10.68 -4.58 -15.83
C ARG A 6 -10.07 -3.54 -14.91
N LEU A 7 -10.90 -2.69 -14.30
CA LEU A 7 -10.45 -1.66 -13.36
C LEU A 7 -9.83 -2.28 -12.11
N LEU A 8 -10.45 -3.33 -11.54
CA LEU A 8 -9.89 -4.01 -10.38
C LEU A 8 -8.54 -4.66 -10.71
N VAL A 9 -8.44 -5.34 -11.85
CA VAL A 9 -7.17 -5.94 -12.31
C VAL A 9 -6.10 -4.88 -12.49
N LEU A 10 -6.42 -3.77 -13.16
CA LEU A 10 -5.48 -2.67 -13.37
C LEU A 10 -5.02 -2.08 -12.04
N LEU A 11 -5.95 -1.83 -11.12
CA LEU A 11 -5.66 -1.27 -9.80
C LEU A 11 -4.78 -2.22 -8.98
N LEU A 12 -5.13 -3.51 -8.87
CA LEU A 12 -4.34 -4.50 -8.14
C LEU A 12 -2.94 -4.67 -8.72
N ARG A 13 -2.79 -4.60 -10.05
CA ARG A 13 -1.49 -4.64 -10.72
C ARG A 13 -0.67 -3.38 -10.48
N ALA A 14 -1.27 -2.21 -10.64
CA ALA A 14 -0.58 -0.94 -10.46
C ALA A 14 -0.06 -0.82 -9.01
N VAL A 15 -0.93 -1.08 -8.03
CA VAL A 15 -0.52 -1.08 -6.61
C VAL A 15 0.48 -2.20 -6.34
N GLY A 16 0.23 -3.41 -6.83
CA GLY A 16 1.13 -4.55 -6.61
C GLY A 16 2.55 -4.32 -7.14
N ILE A 17 2.67 -3.83 -8.37
CA ILE A 17 3.96 -3.48 -8.99
C ILE A 17 4.63 -2.34 -8.22
N ALA A 18 3.89 -1.28 -7.88
CA ALA A 18 4.43 -0.16 -7.12
C ALA A 18 4.95 -0.60 -5.74
N SER A 19 4.20 -1.45 -5.03
CA SER A 19 4.61 -2.00 -3.73
C SER A 19 5.84 -2.91 -3.85
N MET A 20 6.00 -3.64 -4.96
CA MET A 20 7.22 -4.45 -5.19
C MET A 20 8.48 -3.61 -5.35
N LEU A 21 8.39 -2.32 -5.72
CA LEU A 21 9.56 -1.44 -5.74
C LEU A 21 10.16 -1.27 -4.34
N ALA A 22 9.42 -1.59 -3.27
CA ALA A 22 9.92 -1.60 -1.91
C ALA A 22 11.04 -2.64 -1.65
N VAL A 23 11.29 -3.59 -2.56
CA VAL A 23 12.49 -4.44 -2.49
C VAL A 23 13.77 -3.60 -2.50
N VAL A 24 13.77 -2.46 -3.20
CA VAL A 24 14.93 -1.56 -3.25
C VAL A 24 15.26 -0.98 -1.85
N PRO A 25 14.36 -0.30 -1.13
CA PRO A 25 14.63 0.18 0.22
C PRO A 25 14.91 -0.93 1.24
N THR A 26 14.44 -2.17 1.04
CA THR A 26 14.84 -3.32 1.90
C THR A 26 16.35 -3.52 1.94
N PHE A 27 17.03 -3.40 0.80
CA PHE A 27 18.49 -3.58 0.69
C PHE A 27 19.26 -2.26 0.60
N MET A 28 18.58 -1.12 0.68
CA MET A 28 19.21 0.19 0.57
C MET A 28 20.22 0.43 1.70
N PRO A 29 21.46 0.85 1.41
CA PRO A 29 22.42 1.20 2.46
C PRO A 29 21.93 2.36 3.34
N ARG A 30 22.24 2.31 4.65
CA ARG A 30 21.86 3.35 5.63
C ARG A 30 22.16 4.77 5.16
N MET A 31 23.31 4.96 4.50
CA MET A 31 23.74 6.27 4.03
C MET A 31 22.76 6.90 3.01
N TYR A 32 22.09 6.09 2.18
CA TYR A 32 21.08 6.60 1.25
C TYR A 32 19.77 6.93 1.98
N MET A 33 19.36 6.11 2.94
CA MET A 33 18.20 6.40 3.79
C MET A 33 18.36 7.74 4.52
N ALA A 34 19.55 7.95 5.12
CA ALA A 34 19.86 9.20 5.81
C ALA A 34 19.85 10.41 4.88
N ARG A 35 20.51 10.32 3.71
CA ARG A 35 20.51 11.40 2.71
C ARG A 35 19.10 11.74 2.22
N ILE A 36 18.25 10.75 2.01
CA ILE A 36 16.86 10.98 1.58
C ILE A 36 16.08 11.65 2.71
N HIS A 37 16.16 11.13 3.94
CA HIS A 37 15.50 11.70 5.12
C HIS A 37 15.85 13.18 5.34
N GLU A 38 17.14 13.53 5.26
CA GLU A 38 17.62 14.90 5.42
C GLU A 38 17.20 15.80 4.24
N ARG A 39 17.26 15.30 3.00
CA ARG A 39 16.80 16.05 1.81
C ARG A 39 15.31 16.36 1.84
N LEU A 40 14.51 15.51 2.47
CA LEU A 40 13.08 15.71 2.67
C LEU A 40 12.78 16.71 3.80
N GLY A 41 13.81 17.22 4.49
CA GLY A 41 13.66 18.19 5.57
C GLY A 41 13.14 17.58 6.87
N LEU A 42 13.27 16.26 7.07
CA LEU A 42 12.81 15.55 8.27
C LEU A 42 13.81 15.63 9.44
N GLY A 43 14.88 16.41 9.29
CA GLY A 43 15.96 16.52 10.28
C GLY A 43 17.01 15.41 10.16
N PRO A 44 17.90 15.28 11.16
CA PRO A 44 18.95 14.26 11.16
C PRO A 44 18.33 12.87 11.18
N PHE A 45 18.93 11.93 10.44
CA PHE A 45 18.46 10.54 10.43
C PHE A 45 18.58 9.93 11.83
N PRO A 46 17.50 9.35 12.40
CA PRO A 46 17.54 8.85 13.77
C PRO A 46 18.56 7.72 13.96
N GLU A 47 19.19 7.71 15.13
CA GLU A 47 20.18 6.70 15.52
C GLU A 47 19.50 5.49 16.19
N GLY A 48 20.15 4.32 16.10
CA GLY A 48 19.73 3.09 16.76
C GLY A 48 19.19 2.00 15.81
N PRO A 49 19.31 0.73 16.20
CA PRO A 49 19.03 -0.41 15.31
C PRO A 49 17.56 -0.54 14.90
N ILE A 50 16.63 0.01 15.71
CA ILE A 50 15.19 -0.09 15.46
C ILE A 50 14.77 0.64 14.17
N VAL A 51 15.47 1.72 13.81
CA VAL A 51 15.13 2.57 12.65
C VAL A 51 15.33 1.81 11.35
N GLU A 52 16.51 1.21 11.17
CA GLU A 52 16.82 0.40 9.99
C GLU A 52 15.99 -0.89 9.99
N TYR A 53 15.80 -1.52 11.15
CA TYR A 53 14.97 -2.71 11.25
C TYR A 53 13.53 -2.45 10.77
N LEU A 54 12.87 -1.41 11.29
CA LEU A 54 11.51 -1.06 10.89
C LEU A 54 11.46 -0.61 9.43
N ALA A 55 12.38 0.23 8.97
CA ALA A 55 12.39 0.67 7.57
C ALA A 55 12.52 -0.50 6.59
N ARG A 56 13.43 -1.44 6.85
CA ARG A 56 13.69 -2.59 5.97
C ARG A 56 12.59 -3.65 6.07
N SER A 57 12.13 -3.97 7.27
CA SER A 57 11.07 -4.97 7.47
C SER A 57 9.74 -4.49 6.89
N THR A 58 9.37 -3.22 7.10
CA THR A 58 8.18 -2.62 6.47
C THR A 58 8.30 -2.59 4.95
N SER A 59 9.47 -2.25 4.41
CA SER A 59 9.71 -2.32 2.96
C SER A 59 9.53 -3.74 2.41
N MET A 60 10.06 -4.75 3.11
CA MET A 60 9.89 -6.15 2.71
C MET A 60 8.43 -6.60 2.81
N PHE A 61 7.71 -6.14 3.84
CA PHE A 61 6.28 -6.39 3.99
C PHE A 61 5.48 -5.81 2.81
N TYR A 62 5.76 -4.58 2.39
CA TYR A 62 5.13 -4.00 1.20
C TYR A 62 5.47 -4.78 -0.08
N ALA A 63 6.72 -5.20 -0.26
CA ALA A 63 7.09 -6.04 -1.39
C ALA A 63 6.30 -7.36 -1.42
N ALA A 64 6.19 -8.04 -0.28
CA ALA A 64 5.40 -9.26 -0.14
C ALA A 64 3.91 -9.03 -0.41
N MET A 65 3.35 -7.94 0.13
CA MET A 65 1.97 -7.55 -0.17
C MET A 65 1.77 -7.25 -1.65
N GLY A 66 2.76 -6.65 -2.32
CA GLY A 66 2.76 -6.44 -3.76
C GLY A 66 2.56 -7.74 -4.54
N VAL A 67 3.30 -8.80 -4.17
CA VAL A 67 3.14 -10.14 -4.75
C VAL A 67 1.73 -10.69 -4.52
N VAL A 68 1.18 -10.55 -3.30
CA VAL A 68 -0.20 -10.97 -3.00
C VAL A 68 -1.20 -10.26 -3.92
N LEU A 69 -1.08 -8.94 -4.09
CA LEU A 69 -1.99 -8.17 -4.97
C LEU A 69 -1.86 -8.60 -6.44
N LEU A 70 -0.64 -8.91 -6.91
CA LEU A 70 -0.44 -9.44 -8.26
C LEU A 70 -1.08 -10.81 -8.44
N VAL A 71 -0.95 -11.70 -7.46
CA VAL A 71 -1.64 -13.00 -7.47
C VAL A 71 -3.16 -12.77 -7.51
N LEU A 72 -3.71 -11.91 -6.66
CA LEU A 72 -5.15 -11.61 -6.68
C LEU A 72 -5.62 -11.05 -8.03
N SER A 73 -4.78 -10.27 -8.73
CA SER A 73 -5.09 -9.74 -10.06
C SER A 73 -5.20 -10.79 -11.17
N GLY A 74 -4.67 -12.00 -10.98
CA GLY A 74 -4.64 -13.04 -12.00
C GLY A 74 -6.01 -13.68 -12.31
N ASP A 75 -6.91 -13.70 -11.33
CA ASP A 75 -8.27 -14.22 -11.48
C ASP A 75 -9.20 -13.54 -10.46
N VAL A 76 -9.65 -12.34 -10.81
CA VAL A 76 -10.46 -11.50 -9.93
C VAL A 76 -11.88 -11.99 -9.75
N GLN A 77 -12.41 -12.81 -10.66
CA GLN A 77 -13.74 -13.40 -10.51
C GLN A 77 -13.74 -14.42 -9.38
N ARG A 78 -12.82 -15.39 -9.45
CA ARG A 78 -12.68 -16.43 -8.44
C ARG A 78 -12.18 -15.88 -7.10
N ARG A 79 -11.34 -14.83 -7.14
CA ARG A 79 -10.68 -14.24 -5.95
C ARG A 79 -11.35 -12.96 -5.46
N SER A 80 -12.54 -12.61 -5.94
CA SER A 80 -13.26 -11.38 -5.59
C SER A 80 -13.43 -11.19 -4.09
N GLY A 81 -13.73 -12.24 -3.33
CA GLY A 81 -13.80 -12.18 -1.85
C GLY A 81 -12.48 -11.81 -1.19
N ALA A 82 -11.37 -12.40 -1.64
CA ALA A 82 -10.04 -12.10 -1.13
C ALA A 82 -9.56 -10.70 -1.57
N ALA A 83 -9.88 -10.28 -2.79
CA ALA A 83 -9.63 -8.92 -3.27
C ALA A 83 -10.42 -7.88 -2.48
N ALA A 84 -11.67 -8.17 -2.11
CA ALA A 84 -12.46 -7.31 -1.24
C ALA A 84 -11.81 -7.21 0.14
N LEU A 85 -11.45 -8.33 0.76
CA LEU A 85 -10.75 -8.31 2.05
C LEU A 85 -9.45 -7.50 1.99
N ALA A 86 -8.62 -7.73 0.98
CA ALA A 86 -7.37 -6.98 0.79
C ALA A 86 -7.62 -5.48 0.61
N GLY A 87 -8.60 -5.09 -0.21
CA GLY A 87 -9.00 -3.70 -0.39
C GLY A 87 -9.52 -3.05 0.90
N GLY A 88 -10.36 -3.77 1.65
CA GLY A 88 -10.89 -3.30 2.94
C GLY A 88 -9.82 -3.12 4.00
N LEU A 89 -8.87 -4.07 4.10
CA LEU A 89 -7.71 -3.95 4.98
C LEU A 89 -6.82 -2.78 4.57
N MET A 90 -6.56 -2.60 3.27
CA MET A 90 -5.79 -1.48 2.76
C MET A 90 -6.47 -0.15 3.09
N ALA A 91 -7.80 -0.07 2.95
CA ALA A 91 -8.56 1.11 3.35
C ALA A 91 -8.40 1.41 4.86
N ALA A 92 -8.59 0.40 5.71
CA ALA A 92 -8.42 0.54 7.15
C ALA A 92 -7.00 0.97 7.53
N CYS A 93 -5.98 0.37 6.91
CA CYS A 93 -4.57 0.75 7.09
C CYS A 93 -4.33 2.21 6.68
N GLY A 94 -4.87 2.67 5.55
CA GLY A 94 -4.73 4.07 5.12
C GLY A 94 -5.31 5.06 6.13
N ALA A 95 -6.47 4.75 6.72
CA ALA A 95 -7.04 5.57 7.79
C ALA A 95 -6.17 5.58 9.05
N VAL A 96 -5.62 4.43 9.44
CA VAL A 96 -4.72 4.31 10.60
C VAL A 96 -3.40 5.03 10.36
N LEU A 97 -2.82 4.93 9.15
CA LEU A 97 -1.58 5.62 8.77
C LEU A 97 -1.75 7.13 8.85
N LEU A 98 -2.87 7.68 8.37
CA LEU A 98 -3.15 9.11 8.52
C LEU A 98 -3.14 9.55 10.00
N ILE A 99 -3.72 8.74 10.89
CA ILE A 99 -3.70 9.03 12.33
C ILE A 99 -2.27 8.98 12.87
N ILE A 100 -1.48 7.98 12.46
CA ILE A 100 -0.07 7.84 12.86
C ILE A 100 0.73 9.04 12.39
N ASP A 101 0.61 9.45 11.13
CA ASP A 101 1.36 10.57 10.55
C ASP A 101 1.10 11.88 11.29
N VAL A 102 -0.17 12.16 11.59
CA VAL A 102 -0.57 13.34 12.36
C VAL A 102 -0.02 13.29 13.77
N ARG A 103 -0.05 12.12 14.43
CA ARG A 103 0.47 11.93 15.80
C ARG A 103 2.00 11.99 15.84
N ALA A 104 2.67 11.54 14.78
CA ALA A 104 4.12 11.55 14.64
C ALA A 104 4.66 12.95 14.24
N GLY A 105 3.78 13.89 13.87
CA GLY A 105 4.19 15.22 13.44
C GLY A 105 4.79 15.24 12.04
N MET A 106 4.42 14.29 11.18
CA MET A 106 4.88 14.26 9.79
C MET A 106 4.41 15.50 9.04
N PRO A 107 5.17 15.98 8.04
CA PRO A 107 4.74 17.09 7.19
C PRO A 107 3.39 16.80 6.54
N TRP A 108 2.55 17.84 6.38
CA TRP A 108 1.20 17.67 5.83
C TRP A 108 1.17 17.02 4.44
N TRP A 109 2.17 17.29 3.60
CA TRP A 109 2.28 16.73 2.26
C TRP A 109 2.59 15.23 2.29
N TRP A 110 3.32 14.78 3.31
CA TRP A 110 3.57 13.35 3.56
C TRP A 110 2.29 12.67 4.01
N ALA A 111 1.65 13.21 5.05
CA ALA A 111 0.42 12.68 5.61
C ALA A 111 -0.71 12.61 4.57
N ALA A 112 -0.78 13.58 3.65
CA ALA A 112 -1.76 13.59 2.56
C ALA A 112 -1.44 12.55 1.47
N ALA A 113 -0.17 12.30 1.18
CA ALA A 113 0.27 11.39 0.12
C ALA A 113 0.26 9.91 0.56
N GLU A 114 0.37 9.63 1.86
CA GLU A 114 0.39 8.26 2.39
C GLU A 114 -1.03 7.77 2.74
N GLY A 115 -1.54 8.15 3.92
CA GLY A 115 -2.79 7.60 4.46
C GLY A 115 -4.01 7.73 3.53
N PRO A 116 -4.39 8.94 3.09
CA PRO A 116 -5.54 9.16 2.21
C PRO A 116 -5.42 8.44 0.87
N PHE A 117 -4.22 8.43 0.27
CA PHE A 117 -3.99 7.75 -0.99
C PHE A 117 -4.20 6.24 -0.86
N VAL A 118 -3.62 5.63 0.17
CA VAL A 118 -3.80 4.20 0.50
C VAL A 118 -5.27 3.90 0.81
N PHE A 119 -5.95 4.78 1.56
CA PHE A 119 -7.37 4.65 1.87
C PHE A 119 -8.23 4.60 0.61
N LEU A 120 -8.05 5.56 -0.30
CA LEU A 120 -8.84 5.69 -1.52
C LEU A 120 -8.63 4.50 -2.46
N LEU A 121 -7.38 4.06 -2.64
CA LEU A 121 -7.08 2.87 -3.44
C LEU A 121 -7.69 1.60 -2.83
N GLY A 122 -7.65 1.46 -1.51
CA GLY A 122 -8.24 0.33 -0.79
C GLY A 122 -9.77 0.30 -0.92
N ALA A 123 -10.40 1.44 -0.72
CA ALA A 123 -11.84 1.60 -0.87
C ALA A 123 -12.28 1.29 -2.31
N ALA A 124 -11.55 1.78 -3.31
CA ALA A 124 -11.82 1.48 -4.71
C ALA A 124 -11.71 -0.03 -5.01
N ALA A 125 -10.64 -0.68 -4.54
CA ALA A 125 -10.46 -2.13 -4.68
C ALA A 125 -11.61 -2.91 -4.03
N PHE A 126 -12.00 -2.54 -2.80
CA PHE A 126 -13.09 -3.17 -2.07
C PHE A 126 -14.43 -3.05 -2.82
N LEU A 127 -14.78 -1.85 -3.27
CA LEU A 127 -16.04 -1.60 -3.96
C LEU A 127 -16.11 -2.35 -5.30
N LEU A 128 -15.04 -2.31 -6.09
CA LEU A 128 -14.95 -3.04 -7.35
C LEU A 128 -15.04 -4.56 -7.13
N ALA A 129 -14.33 -5.09 -6.13
CA ALA A 129 -14.37 -6.50 -5.80
C ALA A 129 -15.76 -6.96 -5.31
N ARG A 130 -16.48 -6.11 -4.57
CA ARG A 130 -17.87 -6.38 -4.17
C ARG A 130 -18.82 -6.40 -5.35
N GLN A 131 -18.67 -5.50 -6.31
CA GLN A 131 -19.49 -5.50 -7.54
C GLN A 131 -19.30 -6.79 -8.34
N ILE A 132 -18.08 -7.32 -8.41
CA ILE A 132 -17.78 -8.59 -9.10
C ILE A 132 -18.33 -9.79 -8.33
N ARG A 133 -18.31 -9.74 -6.99
CA ARG A 133 -18.90 -10.79 -6.13
C ARG A 133 -20.43 -10.83 -6.22
N SER A 134 -21.06 -9.68 -6.52
CA SER A 134 -22.51 -9.56 -6.67
C SER A 134 -22.96 -9.60 -8.14
N PRO A 135 -23.11 -10.80 -8.74
CA PRO A 135 -24.06 -10.97 -9.84
C PRO A 135 -24.94 -12.21 -9.64
N ALA A 136 -26.07 -12.01 -8.93
CA ALA A 136 -27.37 -12.70 -9.04
C ALA A 136 -28.28 -12.25 -7.89
N ALA A 137 -29.02 -11.15 -8.05
CA ALA A 137 -30.34 -11.04 -7.47
C ALA A 137 -31.32 -11.19 -8.65
N PRO A 138 -32.28 -12.12 -8.59
CA PRO A 138 -33.18 -12.45 -9.71
C PRO A 138 -34.03 -11.25 -10.15
#